data_AF-A0A9E3PHS3-F1
#
_entry.id   AF-A0A9E3PHS3-F1
#
_cell.length_a   1.000
_cell.length_b   1.000
_cell.length_c   1.000
_cell.angle_alpha   90.00
_cell.angle_beta   90.00
_cell.angle_gamma   90.00
#
_symmetry.space_group_name_H-M   'P 1'
#
loop_
_entity.id
_entity.type
_entity.pdbx_description
1 polymer ?
#
loop_
_entity_poly.entity_id
_entity_poly.type
_entity_poly.pdbx_seq_one_letter_code
_entity_poly.pdbx_strand_id
1 'polypeptide(L)'
;MQRMLVGMSQEKLGEALSLTFQQVQKYEKGTNRIGASRLQQISQVLGVPVDFFFTDAPVPANGEGGFAEAPSTAYVADFLSTTEGVQLTKAFVRIRDPKVRRRIVDLVTTLAGDDAQPE
;
A
#
# COMPACT_ATOMS: atom_id res chain seq x y z
N MET A 1 0.96 -4.11 -3.06
CA MET A 1 2.10 -3.16 -3.08
C MET A 1 3.14 -3.39 -1.98
N GLN A 2 2.80 -4.01 -0.83
CA GLN A 2 3.71 -4.21 0.31
C GLN A 2 5.09 -4.81 -0.06
N ARG A 3 5.12 -5.76 -0.99
CA ARG A 3 6.36 -6.34 -1.54
C ARG A 3 7.38 -5.27 -1.99
N MET A 4 6.91 -4.19 -2.63
CA MET A 4 7.79 -3.12 -3.12
C MET A 4 8.36 -2.26 -1.99
N LEU A 5 7.58 -2.06 -0.92
CA LEU A 5 7.99 -1.33 0.29
C LEU A 5 9.13 -2.05 1.01
N VAL A 6 9.10 -3.39 1.03
CA VAL A 6 10.19 -4.22 1.57
C VAL A 6 11.29 -4.55 0.54
N GLY A 7 11.24 -3.97 -0.66
CA GLY A 7 12.26 -4.14 -1.69
C GLY A 7 12.38 -5.56 -2.27
N MET A 8 11.33 -6.37 -2.16
CA MET A 8 11.29 -7.75 -2.66
C MET A 8 10.84 -7.77 -4.14
N SER A 9 11.38 -8.64 -5.00
CA SER A 9 10.89 -8.81 -6.38
C SER A 9 9.74 -9.83 -6.47
N GLN A 10 8.94 -9.80 -7.55
CA GLN A 10 7.85 -10.77 -7.74
C GLN A 10 8.39 -12.21 -7.87
N GLU A 11 9.56 -12.38 -8.47
CA GLU A 11 10.26 -13.69 -8.57
C GLU A 11 10.62 -14.21 -7.19
N LYS A 12 11.21 -13.36 -6.34
CA LYS A 12 11.59 -13.72 -4.96
C LYS A 12 10.38 -14.08 -4.10
N LEU A 13 9.25 -13.39 -4.29
CA LEU A 13 7.99 -13.76 -3.63
C LEU A 13 7.44 -15.09 -4.19
N GLY A 14 7.58 -15.33 -5.50
CA GLY A 14 7.21 -16.57 -6.14
C GLY A 14 7.99 -17.76 -5.59
N GLU A 15 9.31 -17.64 -5.50
CA GLU A 15 10.21 -18.65 -4.90
C GLU A 15 9.80 -18.98 -3.47
N ALA A 16 9.55 -17.97 -2.63
CA ALA A 16 9.13 -18.17 -1.24
C ALA A 16 7.77 -18.87 -1.08
N LEU A 17 6.93 -18.82 -2.11
CA LEU A 17 5.59 -19.42 -2.11
C LEU A 17 5.49 -20.68 -2.98
N SER A 18 6.59 -21.10 -3.62
CA SER A 18 6.60 -22.14 -4.66
C SER A 18 5.61 -21.85 -5.79
N LEU A 19 5.59 -20.60 -6.25
CA LEU A 19 4.74 -20.08 -7.33
C LEU A 19 5.59 -19.48 -8.45
N THR A 20 5.04 -19.46 -9.66
CA THR A 20 5.68 -18.74 -10.77
C THR A 20 5.51 -17.24 -10.61
N PHE A 21 6.46 -16.47 -11.16
CA PHE A 21 6.36 -15.01 -11.29
C PHE A 21 5.01 -14.57 -11.87
N GLN A 22 4.54 -15.25 -12.92
CA GLN A 22 3.26 -14.95 -13.55
C GLN A 22 2.07 -15.16 -12.60
N GLN A 23 2.12 -16.17 -11.72
CA GLN A 23 1.06 -16.39 -10.74
C GLN A 23 1.05 -15.29 -9.68
N VAL A 24 2.22 -14.86 -9.21
CA VAL A 24 2.33 -13.70 -8.31
C VAL A 24 1.78 -12.44 -8.97
N GLN A 25 2.07 -12.21 -10.26
CA GLN A 25 1.45 -11.11 -11.01
C GLN A 25 -0.07 -11.18 -11.05
N LYS A 26 -0.65 -12.38 -11.27
CA LYS A 26 -2.10 -12.55 -11.29
C LYS A 26 -2.74 -12.27 -9.92
N TYR A 27 -2.03 -12.55 -8.83
CA TYR A 27 -2.44 -12.18 -7.48
C TYR A 27 -2.36 -10.68 -7.25
N GLU A 28 -1.25 -10.03 -7.63
CA GLU A 28 -1.09 -8.58 -7.48
C GLU A 28 -2.09 -7.78 -8.34
N LYS A 29 -2.49 -8.32 -9.50
CA LYS A 29 -3.51 -7.73 -10.39
C LYS A 29 -4.96 -8.12 -10.03
N GLY A 30 -5.16 -9.00 -9.05
CA GLY A 30 -6.50 -9.46 -8.65
C GLY A 30 -7.22 -10.34 -9.67
N THR A 31 -6.56 -10.76 -10.76
CA THR A 31 -7.17 -11.64 -11.78
C THR A 31 -7.34 -13.07 -11.28
N ASN A 32 -6.53 -13.47 -10.30
CA ASN A 32 -6.68 -14.75 -9.59
C ASN A 32 -7.04 -14.51 -8.12
N ARG A 33 -8.04 -15.24 -7.63
CA ARG A 33 -8.37 -15.27 -6.20
C ARG A 33 -7.27 -15.99 -5.40
N ILE A 34 -7.08 -15.54 -4.17
CA ILE A 34 -6.12 -16.11 -3.22
C ILE A 34 -6.93 -16.82 -2.13
N GLY A 35 -6.64 -18.10 -1.89
CA GLY A 35 -7.24 -18.83 -0.77
C GLY A 35 -6.64 -18.38 0.58
N ALA A 36 -7.40 -18.52 1.68
CA ALA A 36 -7.00 -18.04 3.00
C ALA A 36 -5.64 -18.58 3.48
N SER A 37 -5.37 -19.87 3.27
CA SER A 37 -4.06 -20.48 3.59
C SER A 37 -2.91 -19.81 2.82
N ARG A 38 -3.14 -19.47 1.55
CA ARG A 38 -2.12 -18.80 0.73
C ARG A 38 -1.91 -17.35 1.19
N LEU A 39 -2.98 -16.66 1.57
CA LEU A 39 -2.91 -15.31 2.10
C LEU A 39 -2.10 -15.25 3.40
N GLN A 40 -2.28 -16.23 4.29
CA GLN A 40 -1.47 -16.37 5.50
C GLN A 40 0.03 -16.56 5.19
N GLN A 41 0.37 -17.39 4.20
CA GLN A 41 1.77 -17.57 3.79
C GLN A 41 2.36 -16.26 3.23
N ILE A 42 1.59 -15.53 2.43
CA ILE A 42 1.99 -14.23 1.90
C ILE A 42 2.25 -13.24 3.04
N SER A 43 1.40 -13.22 4.08
CA SER A 43 1.57 -12.33 5.24
C SER A 43 2.87 -12.61 5.99
N GLN A 44 3.20 -13.89 6.18
CA GLN A 44 4.45 -14.33 6.82
C GLN A 44 5.68 -13.91 6.01
N VAL A 45 5.67 -14.14 4.68
CA VAL A 45 6.80 -13.78 3.80
C VAL A 45 7.01 -12.27 3.75
N LEU A 46 5.93 -11.49 3.79
CA LEU A 46 5.98 -10.02 3.75
C LEU A 46 6.19 -9.39 5.13
N GLY A 47 6.20 -10.19 6.21
CA GLY A 47 6.40 -9.71 7.58
C GLY A 47 5.28 -8.80 8.08
N VAL A 48 4.04 -9.02 7.61
CA VAL A 48 2.87 -8.23 8.00
C VAL A 48 1.79 -9.12 8.63
N PRO A 49 0.98 -8.57 9.55
CA PRO A 49 -0.23 -9.23 10.02
C PRO A 49 -1.20 -9.55 8.86
N VAL A 50 -1.99 -10.62 8.95
CA VAL A 50 -2.88 -11.04 7.84
C VAL A 50 -4.02 -10.04 7.60
N ASP A 51 -4.45 -9.35 8.66
CA ASP A 51 -5.41 -8.26 8.66
C ASP A 51 -4.96 -7.06 7.81
N PHE A 52 -3.65 -6.88 7.59
CA PHE A 52 -3.09 -5.86 6.70
C PHE A 52 -3.70 -5.91 5.28
N PHE A 53 -4.03 -7.10 4.77
CA PHE A 53 -4.64 -7.24 3.43
C PHE A 53 -6.11 -6.87 3.39
N PHE A 54 -6.72 -6.61 4.55
CA PHE A 54 -8.13 -6.29 4.71
C PHE A 54 -8.38 -4.90 5.30
N THR A 55 -7.37 -4.26 5.91
CA THR A 55 -7.49 -2.93 6.54
C THR A 55 -7.99 -1.86 5.58
N ASP A 56 -7.67 -1.99 4.29
CA ASP A 56 -8.03 -1.05 3.22
C ASP A 56 -8.82 -1.71 2.08
N ALA A 57 -9.34 -2.93 2.28
CA ALA A 57 -10.14 -3.59 1.26
C ALA A 57 -11.47 -2.82 1.11
N PRO A 58 -11.86 -2.37 -0.10
CA PRO A 58 -13.17 -1.78 -0.31
C PRO A 58 -14.20 -2.80 0.13
N VAL A 59 -14.85 -2.53 1.26
CA VAL A 59 -16.02 -3.28 1.69
C VAL A 59 -17.03 -3.06 0.57
N PRO A 60 -17.47 -4.10 -0.15
CA PRO A 60 -18.55 -3.92 -1.11
C PRO A 60 -19.71 -3.32 -0.34
N ALA A 61 -20.15 -2.12 -0.75
CA ALA A 61 -21.26 -1.39 -0.17
C ALA A 61 -22.58 -2.13 -0.45
N ASN A 62 -22.72 -3.32 0.12
CA ASN A 62 -23.90 -4.16 0.08
C ASN A 62 -24.11 -4.67 1.51
N GLY A 63 -24.63 -3.80 2.36
CA GLY A 63 -24.94 -4.14 3.74
C GLY A 63 -25.00 -2.89 4.60
N GLU A 64 -26.22 -2.46 4.85
CA GLU A 64 -26.62 -1.37 5.73
C GLU A 64 -25.87 -1.35 7.08
N GLY A 65 -25.52 -0.15 7.56
CA GLY A 65 -25.14 0.07 8.96
C GLY A 65 -23.77 0.71 9.14
N GLY A 66 -23.76 1.98 9.53
CA GLY A 66 -22.60 2.86 9.52
C GLY A 66 -21.44 2.46 10.44
N PHE A 67 -20.24 2.88 10.04
CA PHE A 67 -19.22 3.52 10.88
C PHE A 67 -18.25 4.24 9.91
N ALA A 68 -18.21 5.57 10.01
CA ALA A 68 -17.26 6.54 9.44
C ALA A 68 -16.71 6.28 8.02
N GLU A 69 -16.91 7.23 7.11
CA GLU A 69 -16.06 7.38 5.92
C GLU A 69 -14.59 7.45 6.38
N ALA A 70 -13.84 6.36 6.23
CA ALA A 70 -12.40 6.44 6.23
C ALA A 70 -11.97 7.14 4.93
N PRO A 71 -11.06 8.12 4.97
CA PRO A 71 -10.59 8.80 3.77
C PRO A 71 -10.04 7.76 2.79
N SER A 72 -10.56 7.77 1.57
CA SER A 72 -10.38 6.72 0.56
C SER A 72 -8.90 6.40 0.33
N THR A 73 -8.45 5.20 0.68
CA THR A 73 -7.06 4.72 0.51
C THR A 73 -6.60 4.61 -0.95
N ALA A 74 -7.51 4.83 -1.90
CA ALA A 74 -7.25 4.89 -3.34
C ALA A 74 -6.09 5.83 -3.68
N TYR A 75 -6.02 7.02 -3.06
CA TYR A 75 -4.93 7.97 -3.32
C TYR A 75 -3.55 7.42 -2.87
N VAL A 76 -3.51 6.61 -1.81
CA VAL A 76 -2.26 5.97 -1.33
C VAL A 76 -1.82 4.88 -2.29
N ALA A 77 -2.77 4.07 -2.79
CA ALA A 77 -2.49 3.01 -3.76
C ALA A 77 -1.98 3.59 -5.09
N ASP A 78 -2.63 4.64 -5.58
CA ASP A 78 -2.23 5.37 -6.78
C ASP A 78 -0.86 6.02 -6.60
N PHE A 79 -0.62 6.68 -5.47
CA PHE A 79 0.69 7.25 -5.13
C PHE A 79 1.81 6.20 -5.13
N LEU A 80 1.60 5.06 -4.47
CA LEU A 80 2.59 3.98 -4.42
C LEU A 80 2.77 3.23 -5.75
N SER A 81 1.90 3.45 -6.73
CA SER A 81 2.06 2.93 -8.09
C SER A 81 3.02 3.76 -8.94
N THR A 82 3.28 5.02 -8.55
CA THR A 82 4.20 5.90 -9.25
C THR A 82 5.65 5.64 -8.84
N THR A 83 6.58 5.89 -9.77
CA THR A 83 8.02 5.77 -9.50
C THR A 83 8.44 6.76 -8.41
N GLU A 84 7.93 8.00 -8.50
CA GLU A 84 8.16 9.10 -7.59
C GLU A 84 7.65 8.78 -6.19
N GLY A 85 6.45 8.20 -6.08
CA GLY A 85 5.86 7.86 -4.78
C GLY A 85 6.63 6.77 -4.04
N VAL A 86 7.13 5.75 -4.76
CA VAL A 86 7.99 4.73 -4.16
C VAL A 86 9.34 5.32 -3.73
N GLN A 87 9.96 6.18 -4.55
CA GLN A 87 11.22 6.83 -4.20
C GLN A 87 11.07 7.75 -2.99
N LEU A 88 10.03 8.58 -2.97
CA LEU A 88 9.72 9.48 -1.87
C LEU A 88 9.48 8.70 -0.58
N THR A 89 8.69 7.62 -0.62
CA THR A 89 8.45 6.77 0.55
C THR A 89 9.75 6.18 1.09
N LYS A 90 10.59 5.61 0.22
CA LYS A 90 11.90 5.04 0.62
C LYS A 90 12.82 6.07 1.25
N ALA A 91 12.87 7.29 0.69
CA ALA A 91 13.68 8.38 1.23
C ALA A 91 13.14 8.88 2.57
N PHE A 92 11.83 9.11 2.66
CA PHE A 92 11.17 9.67 3.82
C PHE A 92 11.27 8.77 5.06
N VAL A 93 11.14 7.45 4.89
CA VAL A 93 11.26 6.48 6.00
C VAL A 93 12.66 6.48 6.65
N ARG A 94 13.72 6.82 5.89
CA ARG A 94 15.10 6.89 6.42
C ARG A 94 15.34 8.09 7.33
N ILE A 95 14.46 9.09 7.29
CA ILE A 95 14.55 10.29 8.12
C ILE A 95 14.11 9.93 9.54
N ARG A 96 15.01 10.04 10.52
CA ARG A 96 14.70 9.71 11.92
C ARG A 96 14.20 10.91 12.72
N ASP A 97 14.60 12.13 12.33
CA ASP A 97 14.22 13.34 13.03
C ASP A 97 12.77 13.73 12.70
N PRO A 98 11.84 13.75 13.69
CA PRO A 98 10.45 14.12 13.46
C PRO A 98 10.29 15.58 13.02
N LYS A 99 11.20 16.49 13.41
CA LYS A 99 11.16 17.89 12.97
C LYS A 99 11.47 18.01 11.47
N VAL A 100 12.41 17.20 10.97
CA VAL A 100 12.75 17.16 9.54
C VAL A 100 11.60 16.57 8.73
N ARG A 101 10.99 15.48 9.21
CA ARG A 101 9.79 14.90 8.58
C ARG A 101 8.68 15.93 8.42
N ARG A 102 8.39 16.68 9.50
CA ARG A 102 7.37 17.74 9.49
C ARG A 102 7.67 18.82 8.45
N ARG A 103 8.90 19.32 8.39
CA ARG A 103 9.31 20.32 7.38
C ARG A 103 9.14 19.85 5.95
N ILE A 104 9.37 18.57 5.68
CA ILE A 104 9.17 18.00 4.33
C ILE A 104 7.70 17.93 3.97
N VAL A 105 6.85 17.51 4.92
CA VAL A 105 5.40 17.52 4.72
C VAL A 105 4.92 18.96 4.47
N ASP A 106 5.31 19.90 5.33
CA ASP A 106 4.96 21.32 5.19
C ASP A 106 5.38 21.88 3.81
N LEU A 107 6.58 21.53 3.33
CA LEU A 107 7.06 21.93 2.01
C LEU A 107 6.19 21.36 0.88
N VAL A 108 5.89 20.05 0.92
CA VAL A 108 5.06 19.40 -0.09
C VAL A 108 3.65 19.99 -0.10
N THR A 109 3.06 20.25 1.07
CA THR A 109 1.76 20.92 1.20
C THR A 109 1.81 22.33 0.61
N THR A 110 2.85 23.10 0.91
CA THR A 110 3.01 24.46 0.36
C THR A 110 3.12 24.44 -1.17
N LEU A 111 3.86 23.48 -1.73
CA LEU A 111 4.05 23.35 -3.18
C LEU A 111 2.82 22.80 -3.91
N ALA A 112 2.02 21.97 -3.25
CA ALA A 112 0.76 21.47 -3.80
C ALA A 112 -0.28 22.59 -3.97
N GLY A 113 -0.08 23.72 -3.28
CA GLY A 113 -1.11 24.74 -3.08
C GLY A 113 -2.10 24.22 -2.06
N ASP A 114 -2.34 24.97 -0.99
CA ASP A 114 -3.51 24.70 -0.15
C ASP A 114 -4.74 24.68 -1.07
N ASP A 115 -5.48 23.58 -1.11
CA ASP A 115 -6.90 23.56 -1.51
C ASP A 115 -7.70 24.40 -0.48
N ALA A 116 -7.38 25.69 -0.38
CA ALA A 116 -8.25 26.69 0.18
C ALA A 116 -9.36 26.91 -0.85
N GLN A 117 -10.39 26.09 -0.72
CA GLN A 117 -11.69 26.20 -1.34
C GLN A 117 -12.08 27.69 -1.53
N PRO A 118 -12.42 28.15 -2.76
CA PRO A 118 -12.92 29.50 -2.94
C PRO A 118 -14.32 29.62 -2.30
N GLU A 119 -14.55 30.77 -1.67
CA GLU A 119 -15.82 31.20 -1.03
C GLU A 119 -17.06 31.06 -1.92
#